data_AF-A0A2M3ZL94-F1
#
_entry.id   AF-A0A2M3ZL94-F1
#
_cell.length_a   1.000
_cell.length_b   1.000
_cell.length_c   1.000
_cell.angle_alpha   90.00
_cell.angle_beta   90.00
_cell.angle_gamma   90.00
#
_symmetry.space_group_name_H-M   'P 1'
#
loop_
_entity.id
_entity.type
_entity.pdbx_description
1 polymer ?
#
loop_
_entity_poly.entity_id
_entity_poly.type
_entity_poly.pdbx_seq_one_letter_code
_entity_poly.pdbx_strand_id
1 'polypeptide(L)'
;MMISLFALIPGPIIYGRIIDSTCLVWTEECGKRGNCQLHDQKLFRYYINITALCLTFVGVFFDGLVWWYGQTLDLYGEREQAEQQQKRQPHQPVGAKVHPEPISNQAFKRTA
;
A
#
# COMPACT_ATOMS: atom_id res chain seq x y z
N MET A 1 -3.86 5.76 -15.71
CA MET A 1 -2.69 5.16 -16.40
C MET A 1 -1.35 5.46 -15.73
N MET A 2 -1.13 6.64 -15.12
CA MET A 2 0.16 6.98 -14.49
C MET A 2 0.52 6.12 -13.26
N ILE A 3 -0.47 5.80 -12.43
CA ILE A 3 -0.27 5.02 -11.18
C ILE A 3 0.33 3.63 -11.47
N SER A 4 -0.12 2.99 -12.55
CA SER A 4 0.35 1.66 -12.95
C SER A 4 1.83 1.65 -13.35
N LEU A 5 2.32 2.72 -14.00
CA LEU A 5 3.74 2.83 -14.37
C LEU A 5 4.63 2.87 -13.11
N PHE A 6 4.29 3.72 -12.14
CA PHE A 6 5.07 3.82 -10.90
C PHE A 6 4.96 2.59 -10.01
N ALA A 7 3.90 1.80 -10.12
CA ALA A 7 3.78 0.53 -9.40
C ALA A 7 4.57 -0.61 -10.08
N LEU A 8 4.65 -0.63 -11.42
CA LEU A 8 5.24 -1.73 -12.18
C LEU A 8 6.74 -1.54 -12.49
N ILE A 9 7.23 -0.31 -12.60
CA ILE A 9 8.64 0.00 -12.87
C ILE A 9 9.60 -0.36 -11.70
N PRO A 10 9.28 -0.10 -10.42
CA PRO A 10 10.25 -0.34 -9.35
C PRO A 10 10.54 -1.82 -9.13
N GLY A 11 9.58 -2.71 -9.38
CA GLY A 11 9.77 -4.16 -9.23
C GLY A 11 10.96 -4.68 -10.05
N PRO A 12 10.93 -4.61 -11.39
CA PRO A 12 12.02 -5.08 -12.25
C PRO A 12 13.36 -4.41 -11.96
N ILE A 13 13.38 -3.12 -11.58
CA ILE A 13 14.62 -2.40 -11.24
C ILE A 13 15.25 -2.99 -9.97
N ILE A 14 14.45 -3.19 -8.92
CA ILE A 14 14.94 -3.76 -7.65
C ILE A 14 15.43 -5.19 -7.87
N TYR A 15 14.64 -6.03 -8.54
CA TYR A 15 15.03 -7.42 -8.82
C TYR A 15 16.25 -7.50 -9.74
N GLY A 16 16.37 -6.62 -10.73
CA GLY A 16 17.57 -6.53 -11.57
C GLY A 16 18.84 -6.25 -10.76
N ARG A 17 18.78 -5.30 -9.83
CA ARG A 17 19.91 -5.00 -8.93
C ARG A 17 20.25 -6.13 -7.98
N ILE A 18 19.27 -6.90 -7.51
CA ILE A 18 19.49 -8.08 -6.65
C ILE A 18 20.20 -9.18 -7.44
N ILE A 19 19.82 -9.40 -8.70
CA ILE A 19 20.48 -10.39 -9.56
C ILE A 19 21.94 -9.98 -9.78
N ASP A 20 22.19 -8.73 -10.15
CA ASP A 20 23.54 -8.19 -10.37
C ASP A 20 24.43 -8.28 -9.12
N SER A 21 23.88 -8.05 -7.93
CA SER A 21 24.65 -8.09 -6.68
C SER A 21 25.03 -9.50 -6.22
N THR A 22 24.29 -10.52 -6.67
CA THR A 22 24.55 -11.93 -6.33
C THR A 22 25.50 -12.61 -7.30
N CYS A 23 25.97 -11.89 -8.32
CA CYS A 23 26.91 -12.43 -9.29
C CYS A 23 28.28 -12.71 -8.66
N LEU A 24 28.72 -13.97 -8.73
CA LEU A 24 30.03 -14.43 -8.26
C LEU A 24 31.09 -14.33 -9.36
N VAL A 25 30.73 -14.70 -10.59
CA VAL A 25 31.65 -14.76 -11.73
C VAL A 25 31.04 -14.01 -12.92
N TRP A 26 31.64 -12.87 -13.23
CA TRP A 26 31.37 -12.10 -14.44
C TRP A 26 32.19 -12.66 -15.60
N THR A 27 31.55 -12.85 -16.76
CA THR A 27 32.26 -13.19 -17.99
C THR A 27 32.86 -11.91 -18.57
N GLU A 28 34.14 -11.90 -18.89
CA GLU A 28 34.81 -10.77 -19.56
C GLU A 28 35.08 -11.17 -21.01
N GLU A 29 34.41 -10.52 -21.95
CA GLU A 29 34.65 -10.73 -23.38
C GLU A 29 35.34 -9.48 -23.93
N CYS A 30 36.55 -9.63 -24.48
CA CYS A 30 37.35 -8.51 -25.00
C CYS A 30 37.56 -7.34 -24.00
N GLY A 31 37.70 -7.66 -22.71
CA GLY A 31 37.95 -6.67 -21.65
C GLY A 31 36.74 -5.84 -21.24
N LYS A 32 35.52 -6.27 -21.58
CA LYS A 32 34.26 -5.67 -21.10
C LYS A 32 33.47 -6.68 -20.28
N ARG A 33 32.87 -6.19 -19.18
CA ARG A 33 31.89 -6.94 -18.38
C ARG A 33 30.73 -7.40 -19.26
N GLY A 34 30.66 -8.70 -19.45
CA GLY A 34 29.59 -9.40 -20.13
C GLY A 34 28.55 -9.92 -19.14
N ASN A 35 27.97 -11.08 -19.44
CA ASN A 35 26.91 -11.66 -18.63
C ASN A 35 27.45 -12.37 -17.38
N CYS A 36 26.64 -12.41 -16.32
CA CYS A 36 26.95 -13.21 -15.15
C CYS A 36 26.71 -14.70 -15.44
N GLN A 37 27.72 -15.54 -15.24
CA GLN A 37 27.61 -16.99 -15.43
C GLN A 37 27.15 -17.70 -14.15
N LEU A 38 27.67 -17.27 -13.00
CA LEU A 38 27.45 -17.95 -11.72
C LEU A 38 26.93 -16.97 -10.66
N HIS A 39 25.80 -17.32 -10.06
CA HIS A 39 25.14 -16.54 -9.01
C HIS A 39 25.17 -17.31 -7.68
N ASP A 40 25.31 -16.59 -6.57
CA ASP A 40 25.21 -17.18 -5.24
C ASP A 40 23.75 -17.47 -4.87
N GLN A 41 23.40 -18.76 -4.79
CA GLN A 41 22.05 -19.22 -4.48
C GLN A 41 21.58 -18.85 -3.05
N LYS A 42 22.49 -18.78 -2.06
CA LYS A 42 22.12 -18.46 -0.67
C LYS A 42 21.83 -16.97 -0.52
N LEU A 43 22.73 -16.13 -1.03
CA LEU A 43 22.57 -14.68 -1.01
C LEU A 43 21.35 -14.25 -1.83
N PHE A 44 21.15 -14.85 -3.01
CA PHE A 44 19.97 -14.59 -3.83
C PHE A 44 18.67 -14.85 -3.08
N ARG A 45 18.55 -16.02 -2.42
CA ARG A 45 17.37 -16.34 -1.59
C ARG A 45 17.20 -15.36 -0.44
N TYR A 46 18.27 -14.99 0.24
CA TYR A 46 18.20 -14.06 1.36
C TYR A 46 17.70 -12.68 0.92
N TYR A 47 18.24 -12.13 -0.17
CA TYR A 47 17.82 -10.83 -0.70
C TYR A 47 16.37 -10.83 -1.15
N ILE A 48 15.91 -11.81 -1.93
CA ILE A 48 14.50 -11.83 -2.38
C ILE A 48 13.53 -11.94 -1.19
N ASN A 49 13.87 -12.73 -0.16
CA ASN A 49 13.00 -12.92 0.99
C ASN A 49 12.96 -11.66 1.87
N ILE A 50 14.10 -10.99 2.08
CA ILE A 50 14.13 -9.72 2.82
C ILE A 50 13.40 -8.63 2.06
N THR A 51 13.62 -8.50 0.76
CA THR A 51 12.93 -7.49 -0.04
C THR A 51 11.42 -7.71 0.02
N ALA A 52 10.95 -8.95 -0.10
CA ALA A 52 9.55 -9.29 0.07
C ALA A 52 9.04 -8.92 1.47
N LEU A 53 9.76 -9.31 2.52
CA LEU A 53 9.41 -8.99 3.91
C LEU A 53 9.30 -7.48 4.13
N CYS A 54 10.26 -6.69 3.64
CA CYS A 54 10.27 -5.24 3.74
C CYS A 54 9.06 -4.62 3.02
N LEU A 55 8.78 -5.04 1.79
CA LEU A 55 7.63 -4.53 1.03
C LEU A 55 6.30 -4.87 1.71
N THR A 56 6.15 -6.10 2.20
CA THR A 56 4.98 -6.53 2.96
C THR A 56 4.84 -5.73 4.26
N PHE A 57 5.94 -5.53 4.99
CA PHE A 57 5.92 -4.75 6.23
C PHE A 57 5.49 -3.30 5.99
N VAL A 58 5.98 -2.68 4.93
CA VAL A 58 5.56 -1.32 4.52
C VAL A 58 4.07 -1.30 4.19
N GLY A 59 3.57 -2.30 3.46
CA GLY A 59 2.13 -2.43 3.17
C GLY A 59 1.29 -2.53 4.44
N VAL A 60 1.64 -3.47 5.33
CA VAL A 60 0.95 -3.68 6.61
C VAL A 60 1.02 -2.42 7.49
N PHE A 61 2.14 -1.68 7.45
CA PHE A 61 2.27 -0.43 8.16
C PHE A 61 1.29 0.63 7.63
N PHE A 62 1.20 0.81 6.31
CA PHE A 62 0.22 1.73 5.72
C PHE A 62 -1.23 1.29 5.97
N ASP A 63 -1.52 0.00 5.89
CA ASP A 63 -2.85 -0.54 6.22
C ASP A 63 -3.21 -0.28 7.69
N GLY A 64 -2.24 -0.47 8.60
CA GLY A 64 -2.38 -0.16 10.02
C GLY A 64 -2.57 1.33 10.28
N LEU A 65 -1.86 2.20 9.56
CA LEU A 65 -2.05 3.65 9.63
C LEU A 65 -3.46 4.04 9.16
N VAL A 66 -3.91 3.49 8.03
CA VAL A 66 -5.25 3.74 7.49
C VAL A 66 -6.32 3.29 8.46
N TRP A 67 -6.16 2.12 9.08
CA TRP A 67 -7.08 1.67 10.13
C TRP A 67 -7.07 2.64 11.32
N TRP A 68 -5.89 3.02 11.81
CA TRP A 68 -5.76 3.94 12.93
C TRP A 68 -6.43 5.31 12.66
N TYR A 69 -6.16 5.93 11.51
CA TYR A 69 -6.80 7.19 11.10
C TYR A 69 -8.28 7.01 10.77
N GLY A 70 -8.68 5.88 10.19
CA GLY A 70 -10.07 5.58 9.86
C GLY A 70 -10.95 5.48 11.10
N GLN A 71 -10.39 5.07 12.24
CA GLN A 71 -11.12 5.02 13.51
C GLN A 71 -11.42 6.41 14.09
N THR A 72 -10.80 7.48 13.58
CA THR A 72 -11.12 8.88 13.92
C THR A 72 -12.04 9.58 12.92
N LEU A 73 -12.41 8.95 11.80
CA LEU A 73 -13.17 9.58 10.72
C LEU A 73 -14.64 9.14 10.74
N ASP A 74 -15.61 10.02 11.09
CA ASP A 74 -17.05 9.68 10.93
C ASP A 74 -17.35 9.64 9.47
N LEU A 75 -17.80 8.51 8.99
CA LEU A 75 -18.51 8.45 7.73
C LEU A 75 -19.99 8.09 7.90
N TYR A 76 -20.51 7.93 9.13
CA TYR A 76 -21.88 7.46 9.37
C TYR A 76 -22.78 8.44 10.16
N GLY A 77 -22.23 9.27 11.04
CA GLY A 77 -22.94 10.28 11.83
C GLY A 77 -23.65 11.35 10.98
N GLU A 78 -23.22 11.55 9.73
CA GLU A 78 -23.85 12.45 8.76
C GLU A 78 -25.10 11.83 8.09
N ARG A 79 -25.12 10.50 7.91
CA ARG A 79 -26.21 9.81 7.20
C ARG A 79 -27.49 9.76 8.03
N GLU A 80 -27.35 9.57 9.34
CA GLU A 80 -28.46 9.54 10.29
C GLU A 80 -29.05 10.94 10.56
N GLN A 81 -28.22 11.99 10.58
CA GLN A 81 -28.67 13.38 10.71
C GLN A 81 -29.46 13.85 9.48
N ALA A 82 -29.07 13.42 8.27
CA ALA A 82 -29.79 13.69 7.03
C ALA A 82 -31.19 13.03 7.00
N GLU A 83 -31.33 11.79 7.49
CA GLU A 83 -32.63 11.10 7.59
C GLU A 83 -33.56 11.76 8.64
N GLN A 84 -33.02 12.25 9.76
CA GLN A 84 -33.80 12.98 10.77
C GLN A 84 -34.24 14.38 10.30
N GLN A 85 -33.40 15.08 9.55
CA GLN A 85 -33.74 16.38 8.93
C GLN A 85 -34.88 16.22 7.91
N GLN A 86 -34.86 15.14 7.13
CA GLN A 86 -35.89 14.83 6.13
C GLN A 86 -37.25 14.47 6.75
N LYS A 87 -37.27 13.92 7.97
CA LYS A 87 -38.53 13.67 8.71
C LYS A 87 -39.20 14.93 9.27
N ARG A 88 -38.50 16.09 9.31
CA ARG A 88 -39.01 17.35 9.88
C ARG A 88 -39.55 18.37 8.86
N GLN A 89 -39.41 18.18 7.54
CA GLN A 89 -39.86 19.14 6.52
C GLN A 89 -40.70 18.48 5.40
N PRO A 90 -41.97 18.89 5.14
CA PRO A 90 -42.87 18.15 4.24
C PRO A 90 -42.84 18.50 2.72
N HIS A 91 -41.96 19.36 2.16
CA HIS A 91 -42.05 19.72 0.72
C HIS A 91 -40.68 19.99 0.01
N GLN A 92 -40.36 19.15 -1.01
CA GLN A 92 -39.42 19.15 -2.18
C GLN A 92 -38.49 20.37 -2.50
N PRO A 93 -37.38 20.29 -3.30
CA PRO A 93 -36.72 19.15 -4.00
C PRO A 93 -35.17 19.00 -3.86
N VAL A 94 -34.69 17.91 -4.46
CA VAL A 94 -33.31 17.36 -4.60
C VAL A 94 -32.22 18.39 -4.99
N GLY A 95 -31.08 18.40 -4.27
CA GLY A 95 -29.88 19.17 -4.66
C GLY A 95 -28.73 19.07 -3.63
N ALA A 96 -28.18 17.87 -3.46
CA ALA A 96 -27.28 17.49 -2.36
C ALA A 96 -25.89 18.16 -2.36
N LYS A 97 -25.52 18.79 -1.24
CA LYS A 97 -24.15 19.09 -0.81
C LYS A 97 -24.00 18.52 0.62
N VAL A 98 -23.08 17.58 0.83
CA VAL A 98 -22.79 16.94 2.13
C VAL A 98 -21.28 16.89 2.32
N HIS A 99 -20.79 17.44 3.44
CA HIS A 99 -19.42 17.29 3.98
C HIS A 99 -19.41 17.68 5.49
N PRO A 100 -18.56 17.07 6.37
CA PRO A 100 -18.97 16.16 7.46
C PRO A 100 -18.20 16.30 8.81
N GLU A 101 -18.49 15.52 9.87
CA GLU A 101 -17.62 15.18 11.07
C GLU A 101 -18.31 14.26 12.13
N PRO A 102 -17.68 13.70 13.21
CA PRO A 102 -16.49 12.79 13.41
C PRO A 102 -16.80 11.46 14.25
N ILE A 103 -16.28 10.26 13.87
CA ILE A 103 -16.56 8.94 14.50
C ILE A 103 -15.70 8.76 15.75
N SER A 104 -16.35 8.34 16.83
CA SER A 104 -15.77 8.09 18.15
C SER A 104 -15.72 6.59 18.49
N ASN A 105 -14.50 6.03 18.51
CA ASN A 105 -13.90 5.22 19.59
C ASN A 105 -14.69 4.09 20.32
N GLN A 106 -15.67 3.40 19.70
CA GLN A 106 -16.40 2.32 20.38
C GLN A 106 -16.12 0.89 19.88
N ALA A 107 -15.41 0.70 18.75
CA ALA A 107 -15.18 -0.64 18.19
C ALA A 107 -14.01 -1.44 18.82
N PHE A 108 -13.15 -0.81 19.64
CA PHE A 108 -11.91 -1.42 20.15
C PHE A 108 -12.09 -2.40 21.33
N LYS A 109 -13.28 -2.55 21.93
CA LYS A 109 -13.47 -3.41 23.12
C LYS A 109 -13.74 -4.90 22.85
N ARG A 110 -13.68 -5.39 21.61
CA ARG A 110 -14.04 -6.79 21.27
C ARG A 110 -12.90 -7.71 20.85
N THR A 111 -11.65 -7.33 21.08
CA THR A 111 -10.50 -8.24 20.81
C THR A 111 -9.47 -8.24 21.94
N ALA A 112 -9.96 -8.22 23.19
CA ALA A 112 -9.20 -8.63 24.37
C ALA A 112 -9.82 -9.91 24.94
#